data_AF-A0A164LJC5-F1
#
_entry.id   AF-A0A164LJC5-F1
#
_cell.length_a   1.000
_cell.length_b   1.000
_cell.length_c   1.000
_cell.angle_alpha   90.00
_cell.angle_beta   90.00
_cell.angle_gamma   90.00
#
_symmetry.space_group_name_H-M   'P 1'
#
loop_
_entity.id
_entity.type
_entity.pdbx_description
1 polymer ?
#
loop_
_entity_poly.entity_id
_entity_poly.type
_entity_poly.pdbx_seq_one_letter_code
_entity_poly.pdbx_strand_id
1 'polypeptide(L)'
;MGDRSLLIKSRRGVRGVATRNVNRLKQIIDDEAIVLPRKIHDLKQRLADLNHCVMKLEDLDQQIYDTLTDDTELENEMDAVEQGNYA
;
A
#
# COMPACT_ATOMS: atom_id res chain seq x y z
N MET A 1 7.61 -3.31 -17.41
CA MET A 1 6.56 -2.26 -17.27
C MET A 1 5.18 -2.74 -16.79
N GLY A 2 4.67 -3.93 -17.16
CA GLY A 2 3.31 -4.36 -16.77
C GLY A 2 3.10 -4.56 -15.26
N ASP A 3 4.13 -5.06 -14.56
CA ASP A 3 4.02 -5.42 -13.13
C ASP A 3 3.92 -4.19 -12.22
N ARG A 4 4.76 -3.17 -12.47
CA ARG A 4 4.73 -1.90 -11.74
C ARG A 4 3.38 -1.17 -11.85
N SER A 5 2.77 -1.18 -13.03
CA SER A 5 1.45 -0.57 -13.21
C SER A 5 0.37 -1.29 -12.40
N LEU A 6 0.49 -2.61 -12.25
CA LEU A 6 -0.41 -3.42 -11.41
C LEU A 6 -0.19 -3.12 -9.93
N LEU A 7 1.06 -3.01 -9.47
CA LEU A 7 1.40 -2.63 -8.09
C LEU A 7 0.83 -1.24 -7.73
N ILE A 8 1.00 -0.24 -8.61
CA ILE A 8 0.45 1.11 -8.41
C ILE A 8 -1.08 1.07 -8.32
N LYS A 9 -1.74 0.28 -9.18
CA LYS A 9 -3.20 0.13 -9.15
C LYS A 9 -3.66 -0.53 -7.86
N SER A 10 -2.98 -1.59 -7.41
CA SER A 10 -3.25 -2.28 -6.14
C SER A 10 -3.11 -1.33 -4.96
N ARG A 11 -2.03 -0.55 -4.89
CA ARG A 11 -1.78 0.47 -3.86
C ARG A 11 -2.90 1.50 -3.80
N ARG A 12 -3.34 2.02 -4.95
CA ARG A 12 -4.51 2.94 -5.02
C ARG A 12 -5.78 2.27 -4.48
N GLY A 13 -5.99 1.00 -4.81
CA GLY A 13 -7.11 0.21 -4.29
C GLY A 13 -7.11 0.11 -2.76
N VAL A 14 -5.96 -0.24 -2.17
CA VAL A 14 -5.78 -0.34 -0.71
C VAL A 14 -5.99 1.01 -0.03
N ARG A 15 -5.46 2.11 -0.60
CA ARG A 15 -5.73 3.47 -0.09
C ARG A 15 -7.23 3.78 -0.07
N GLY A 16 -7.96 3.42 -1.11
CA GLY A 16 -9.42 3.59 -1.16
C GLY A 16 -10.15 2.81 -0.07
N VAL A 17 -9.71 1.58 0.24
CA VAL A 17 -10.24 0.80 1.37
C VAL A 17 -9.92 1.51 2.70
N ALA A 18 -8.67 1.93 2.91
CA ALA A 18 -8.24 2.63 4.12
C ALA A 18 -9.07 3.91 4.37
N THR A 19 -9.33 4.72 3.34
CA THR A 19 -10.18 5.91 3.45
C THR A 19 -11.61 5.55 3.88
N ARG A 20 -12.19 4.48 3.34
CA ARG A 20 -13.50 3.99 3.78
C ARG A 20 -13.45 3.49 5.23
N ASN A 21 -12.33 2.91 5.66
CA ASN A 21 -12.16 2.48 7.05
C ASN A 21 -12.15 3.66 8.01
N VAL A 22 -11.39 4.70 7.70
CA VAL A 22 -11.35 5.95 8.47
C VAL A 22 -12.73 6.61 8.56
N ASN A 23 -13.45 6.72 7.44
CA ASN A 23 -14.79 7.31 7.46
C ASN A 23 -15.76 6.49 8.33
N ARG A 24 -15.65 5.17 8.30
CA ARG A 24 -16.48 4.30 9.14
C ARG A 24 -16.14 4.43 10.63
N LEU A 25 -14.85 4.58 10.98
CA LEU A 25 -14.43 4.87 12.36
C LEU A 25 -15.07 6.16 12.87
N LYS A 26 -15.02 7.24 12.07
CA LYS A 26 -15.67 8.51 12.42
C LYS A 26 -17.17 8.33 12.66
N GLN A 27 -17.86 7.65 11.75
CA GLN A 27 -19.29 7.35 11.92
C GLN A 27 -19.59 6.60 13.21
N ILE A 28 -18.79 5.58 13.57
CA ILE A 28 -19.00 4.84 14.82
C ILE A 28 -18.77 5.75 16.03
N ILE A 29 -17.75 6.61 16.00
CA ILE A 29 -17.44 7.57 17.08
C ILE A 29 -18.57 8.57 17.25
N ASP A 30 -19.13 9.08 16.16
CA ASP A 30 -20.16 10.11 16.18
C ASP A 30 -21.57 9.54 16.43
N ASP A 31 -21.77 8.23 16.28
CA ASP A 31 -23.06 7.57 16.52
C ASP A 31 -23.34 7.42 18.02
N GLU A 32 -24.28 8.21 18.52
CA GLU A 32 -24.76 8.21 19.91
C GLU A 32 -25.73 7.06 20.22
N ALA A 33 -26.34 6.44 19.20
CA ALA A 33 -27.30 5.36 19.38
C ALA A 33 -26.63 4.01 19.66
N ILE A 34 -25.35 3.85 19.33
CA ILE A 34 -24.61 2.62 19.60
C ILE A 34 -24.19 2.55 21.07
N VAL A 35 -24.64 1.49 21.75
CA VAL A 35 -24.22 1.19 23.13
C VAL A 35 -22.70 1.02 23.24
N LEU A 36 -22.12 1.54 24.32
CA LEU A 36 -20.67 1.63 24.50
C LEU A 36 -19.90 0.31 24.27
N PRO A 37 -20.34 -0.87 24.77
CA PRO A 37 -19.61 -2.11 24.52
C PRO A 37 -19.53 -2.48 23.04
N ARG A 38 -20.63 -2.29 22.30
CA ARG A 38 -20.70 -2.54 20.86
C ARG A 38 -19.84 -1.54 20.09
N LYS A 39 -19.88 -0.27 20.50
CA LYS A 39 -19.04 0.79 19.95
C LYS A 39 -17.55 0.44 20.07
N ILE A 40 -17.11 0.00 21.25
CA ILE A 40 -15.73 -0.43 21.49
C ILE A 40 -15.34 -1.63 20.61
N HIS A 41 -16.22 -2.63 20.51
CA HIS A 41 -15.98 -3.80 19.67
C HIS A 41 -15.79 -3.41 18.20
N ASP A 42 -16.71 -2.61 17.66
CA ASP A 42 -16.70 -2.20 16.26
C ASP A 42 -15.50 -1.30 15.94
N LEU A 43 -15.11 -0.43 16.88
CA LEU A 43 -13.88 0.37 16.77
C LEU A 43 -12.62 -0.50 16.74
N LYS A 44 -12.52 -1.51 17.63
CA LYS A 44 -11.38 -2.43 17.66
C LYS A 44 -11.23 -3.19 16.34
N GLN A 45 -12.33 -3.76 15.84
CA GLN A 45 -12.30 -4.47 14.56
C GLN A 45 -11.84 -3.55 13.44
N ARG A 46 -12.39 -2.33 13.39
CA ARG A 46 -12.09 -1.41 12.31
C ARG A 46 -10.67 -0.83 12.36
N LEU A 47 -10.12 -0.67 13.55
CA LEU A 47 -8.71 -0.32 13.74
C LEU A 47 -7.79 -1.45 13.27
N ALA A 48 -8.13 -2.72 13.53
CA ALA A 48 -7.38 -3.86 13.03
C ALA A 48 -7.39 -3.90 11.48
N ASP A 49 -8.56 -3.70 10.86
CA ASP A 49 -8.67 -3.62 9.40
C ASP A 49 -7.81 -2.49 8.82
N LEU A 50 -7.78 -1.32 9.49
CA LEU A 50 -6.98 -0.18 9.07
C LEU A 50 -5.49 -0.46 9.21
N ASN A 51 -5.07 -1.11 10.31
CA ASN A 51 -3.68 -1.51 10.51
C ASN A 51 -3.21 -2.48 9.40
N HIS A 52 -4.05 -3.44 9.03
CA HIS A 52 -3.75 -4.34 7.91
C HIS A 52 -3.61 -3.57 6.58
N CYS A 53 -4.43 -2.54 6.36
CA CYS A 53 -4.27 -1.68 5.19
C CYS A 53 -2.95 -0.93 5.19
N VAL A 54 -2.48 -0.44 6.35
CA VAL A 54 -1.18 0.26 6.48
C VAL A 54 -0.04 -0.68 6.15
N MET A 55 0.01 -1.85 6.78
CA MET A 55 1.06 -2.86 6.51
C MET A 55 1.11 -3.24 5.02
N LYS A 56 -0.05 -3.39 4.38
CA LYS A 56 -0.14 -3.70 2.96
C LYS A 56 0.31 -2.54 2.06
N LEU A 57 0.09 -1.29 2.49
CA LEU A 57 0.59 -0.13 1.75
C LEU A 57 2.10 -0.03 1.83
N GLU A 58 2.68 -0.26 3.01
CA GLU A 58 4.13 -0.29 3.22
C GLU A 58 4.79 -1.38 2.35
N ASP A 59 4.23 -2.59 2.34
CA ASP A 59 4.67 -3.69 1.48
C ASP A 59 4.60 -3.34 -0.02
N LEU A 60 3.48 -2.75 -0.47
CA LEU A 60 3.34 -2.32 -1.87
C LEU A 60 4.26 -1.15 -2.23
N ASP A 61 4.49 -0.21 -1.31
CA ASP A 61 5.42 0.90 -1.51
C ASP A 61 6.86 0.37 -1.62
N GLN A 62 7.23 -0.63 -0.81
CA GLN A 62 8.53 -1.30 -0.92
C GLN A 62 8.68 -2.02 -2.26
N GLN A 63 7.71 -2.85 -2.66
CA GLN A 63 7.76 -3.55 -3.95
C GLN A 63 7.87 -2.57 -5.14
N ILE A 64 7.17 -1.44 -5.09
CA ILE A 64 7.28 -0.40 -6.12
C ILE A 64 8.68 0.23 -6.11
N TYR A 65 9.28 0.44 -4.94
CA TYR A 65 10.64 0.96 -4.82
C TYR A 65 11.68 -0.03 -5.36
N ASP A 66 11.54 -1.31 -5.03
CA ASP A 66 12.46 -2.36 -5.49
C ASP A 66 12.45 -2.46 -7.02
N THR A 67 11.27 -2.38 -7.66
CA THR A 67 11.18 -2.33 -9.13
C THR A 67 11.88 -1.12 -9.75
N LEU A 68 12.02 0.01 -9.04
CA LEU A 68 12.78 1.16 -9.55
C LEU A 68 14.28 0.89 -9.51
N THR A 69 14.75 0.23 -8.46
CA THR A 69 16.16 -0.09 -8.25
C THR A 69 16.63 -1.12 -9.28
N ASP A 70 15.85 -2.18 -9.49
CA ASP A 70 16.11 -3.22 -10.49
C ASP A 70 16.22 -2.62 -11.90
N ASP A 71 15.30 -1.73 -12.30
CA ASP A 71 15.32 -1.10 -13.63
C ASP A 71 16.61 -0.26 -13.83
N THR A 72 17.07 0.48 -12.80
CA THR A 72 18.35 1.22 -12.86
C THR A 72 19.59 0.33 -12.84
N GLU A 73 19.57 -0.76 -12.09
CA GLU A 73 20.68 -1.72 -12.08
C GLU A 73 20.80 -2.43 -13.44
N LEU A 74 19.66 -2.80 -14.06
CA LEU A 74 19.63 -3.38 -15.40
C LEU A 74 20.20 -2.43 -16.47
N GLU A 75 19.84 -1.15 -16.42
CA GLU A 75 20.40 -0.13 -17.35
C GLU A 75 21.91 0.01 -17.17
N ASN A 76 22.41 0.06 -15.92
CA ASN A 76 23.84 0.15 -15.65
C ASN A 76 24.62 -1.11 -16.10
N GLU A 77 24.04 -2.30 -15.97
CA GLU A 77 24.64 -3.54 -16.46
C GLU A 77 24.67 -3.60 -17.99
N MET A 78 23.63 -3.11 -18.68
CA MET A 78 23.61 -3.00 -20.13
C MET A 78 24.70 -2.05 -20.66
N ASP A 79 24.85 -0.88 -20.04
CA ASP A 79 25.88 0.09 -20.40
C ASP A 79 27.31 -0.46 -20.20
N ALA A 80 27.52 -1.26 -19.15
CA ALA A 80 28.81 -1.90 -18.88
C ALA A 80 29.15 -3.00 -19.91
N VAL A 81 28.16 -3.77 -20.36
CA VAL A 81 28.34 -4.79 -21.41
C VAL A 81 28.60 -4.14 -22.77
N GLU A 82 27.94 -3.03 -23.10
CA GLU A 82 28.22 -2.29 -24.33
C GLU A 82 29.65 -1.74 -24.34
N GLN A 83 30.14 -1.19 -23.23
CA GLN A 83 31.52 -0.68 -23.15
C GLN A 83 32.59 -1.78 -23.22
N GLY A 84 32.28 -3.01 -22.76
CA GLY A 84 33.19 -4.16 -22.81
C GLY A 84 33.35 -4.79 -24.21
N ASN A 85 32.41 -4.56 -25.13
CA ASN A 85 32.44 -5.12 -26.49
C ASN A 85 33.15 -4.23 -27.53
N TYR A 86 33.54 -3.01 -27.15
CA TYR A 86 34.30 -2.07 -28.01
C TYR A 86 35.77 -1.89 -27.57
N ALA A 87 36.30 -2.76 -26.70
CA ALA A 87 37.71 -2.81 -26.30
C ALA A 87 38.40 -4.05 -26.87
#